data_AF-A0A090MLN8-F1
#
_entry.id   AF-A0A090MLN8-F1
#
_cell.length_a   1.000
_cell.length_b   1.000
_cell.length_c   1.000
_cell.angle_alpha   90.00
_cell.angle_beta   90.00
_cell.angle_gamma   90.00
#
_symmetry.space_group_name_H-M   'P 1'
#
loop_
_entity.id
_entity.type
_entity.pdbx_description
1 polymer ?
#
loop_
_entity_poly.entity_id
_entity_poly.type
_entity_poly.pdbx_seq_one_letter_code
_entity_poly.pdbx_strand_id
1 'polypeptide(L)'
;SCLKFIKVRRLRGPGIVYYRGDGCYSVLGKLPTGQPQPISLTPKCWVYGIVEHETLHALGLDHEMSRRDRGKYITLHLGNAFDGFGEIVGYQPSFLTYNLKYDYGSVMHYNRVSSSVNGRITISTKNVHYLKTIGQTHAASFNDIKLLNLHYCNDICKRKLNCSNHGYTDPKNCNVCRCPTFFTGKLCRQLVKSQAGCPNQELKAIAQPKTLAIRGKKSCIIRITAPLRSRIRLRINISQFTLFKVCEPFKGLEVKFLNDKSVAGARFCGLDRNKIILSEGNTVILHYRGMRPIDKVNIVYQTAN
;
A
#
# COMPACT_ATOMS: atom_id res chain seq x y z
N SER A 1 8.84 0.87 -12.24
CA SER A 1 9.18 -0.35 -12.99
C SER A 1 10.21 -0.06 -14.07
N CYS A 2 10.94 -1.06 -14.59
CA CYS A 2 11.79 -0.91 -15.78
C CYS A 2 11.01 -0.74 -17.08
N LEU A 3 9.72 -1.11 -17.09
CA LEU A 3 8.85 -1.01 -18.25
C LEU A 3 8.76 0.45 -18.74
N LYS A 4 8.71 0.60 -20.06
CA LYS A 4 8.54 1.88 -20.75
C LYS A 4 7.34 1.77 -21.68
N PHE A 5 6.47 2.77 -21.65
CA PHE A 5 5.35 2.91 -22.56
C PHE A 5 5.69 3.95 -23.62
N ILE A 6 5.54 3.59 -24.88
CA ILE A 6 5.81 4.47 -26.02
C ILE A 6 4.47 4.74 -26.70
N LYS A 7 4.06 6.01 -26.73
CA LYS A 7 2.86 6.42 -27.47
C LYS A 7 3.13 6.28 -28.96
N VAL A 8 2.29 5.53 -29.66
CA VAL A 8 2.36 5.35 -31.11
C VAL A 8 1.10 5.92 -31.76
N ARG A 9 1.21 6.43 -33.00
CA ARG A 9 0.05 6.95 -33.76
C ARG A 9 -0.89 5.83 -34.23
N ARG A 10 -0.33 4.67 -34.58
CA ARG A 10 -1.08 3.48 -34.99
C ARG A 10 -0.38 2.26 -34.40
N LEU A 11 -1.09 1.52 -33.56
CA LEU A 11 -0.60 0.27 -33.01
C LEU A 11 -0.83 -0.86 -34.03
N ARG A 12 0.21 -1.63 -34.33
CA ARG A 12 0.14 -2.83 -35.17
C ARG A 12 0.64 -4.00 -34.31
N GLY A 13 -0.22 -4.97 -34.03
CA GLY A 13 0.10 -6.10 -33.14
C GLY A 13 -0.09 -5.80 -31.64
N PRO A 14 0.60 -6.54 -30.75
CA PRO A 14 0.38 -6.45 -29.31
C PRO A 14 0.76 -5.09 -28.74
N GLY A 15 -0.04 -4.60 -27.80
CA GLY A 15 0.19 -3.36 -27.07
C GLY A 15 -1.06 -2.96 -26.30
N ILE A 16 -1.04 -1.84 -25.58
CA ILE A 16 -2.19 -1.37 -24.79
C ILE A 16 -2.94 -0.28 -25.56
N VAL A 17 -4.27 -0.38 -25.60
CA VAL A 17 -5.16 0.62 -26.18
C VAL A 17 -6.19 1.03 -25.14
N TYR A 18 -6.12 2.28 -24.67
CA TYR A 18 -7.16 2.88 -23.86
C TYR A 18 -8.30 3.36 -24.73
N TYR A 19 -9.54 3.04 -24.36
CA TYR A 19 -10.73 3.51 -25.04
C TYR A 19 -11.81 3.89 -24.04
N ARG A 20 -12.76 4.72 -24.51
CA ARG A 20 -13.92 5.11 -23.70
C ARG A 20 -14.99 4.03 -23.80
N GLY A 21 -15.02 3.15 -22.80
CA GLY A 21 -16.06 2.12 -22.68
C GLY A 21 -17.12 2.49 -21.65
N ASP A 22 -17.71 1.45 -21.05
CA ASP A 22 -18.84 1.46 -20.12
C ASP A 22 -18.45 1.23 -18.65
N GLY A 23 -17.19 0.86 -18.40
CA GLY A 23 -16.66 0.58 -17.06
C GLY A 23 -15.18 0.94 -16.90
N CYS A 24 -14.61 0.55 -15.76
CA CYS A 24 -13.16 0.49 -15.57
C CYS A 24 -12.81 -1.00 -15.54
N TYR A 25 -12.15 -1.51 -16.58
CA TYR A 25 -11.70 -2.91 -16.61
C TYR A 25 -10.60 -3.13 -17.64
N SER A 26 -9.77 -4.14 -17.38
CA SER A 26 -8.85 -4.76 -18.33
C SER A 26 -8.89 -6.27 -18.17
N VAL A 27 -8.61 -6.99 -19.26
CA VAL A 27 -8.27 -8.41 -19.22
C VAL A 27 -6.93 -8.60 -18.50
N LEU A 28 -6.78 -9.70 -17.77
CA LEU A 28 -5.55 -10.05 -17.07
C LEU A 28 -4.48 -10.55 -18.04
N GLY A 29 -3.33 -9.85 -18.05
CA GLY A 29 -2.14 -10.23 -18.82
C GLY A 29 -2.29 -10.06 -20.33
N LYS A 30 -1.20 -10.33 -21.05
CA LYS A 30 -1.13 -10.19 -22.51
C LYS A 30 -2.12 -11.12 -23.21
N LEU A 31 -2.92 -10.58 -24.13
CA LEU A 31 -3.83 -11.38 -24.95
C LEU A 31 -3.07 -12.43 -25.80
N PRO A 32 -3.48 -13.72 -25.76
CA PRO A 32 -2.82 -14.79 -26.53
C PRO A 32 -2.89 -14.58 -28.05
N THR A 33 -3.93 -13.88 -28.53
CA THR A 33 -4.17 -13.62 -29.96
C THR A 33 -3.16 -12.67 -30.60
N GLY A 34 -2.30 -12.04 -29.80
CA GLY A 34 -1.36 -11.01 -30.27
C GLY A 34 -2.04 -9.70 -30.69
N GLN A 35 -3.32 -9.54 -30.39
CA GLN A 35 -4.08 -8.32 -30.67
C GLN A 35 -3.76 -7.22 -29.64
N PRO A 36 -4.07 -5.96 -29.97
CA PRO A 36 -4.09 -4.89 -28.97
C PRO A 36 -4.96 -5.26 -27.76
N GLN A 37 -4.44 -4.99 -26.57
CA GLN A 37 -5.12 -5.17 -25.30
C GLN A 37 -5.97 -3.94 -25.00
N PRO A 38 -7.31 -4.07 -25.02
CA PRO A 38 -8.20 -2.97 -24.73
C PRO A 38 -8.28 -2.73 -23.21
N ILE A 39 -8.15 -1.48 -22.80
CA ILE A 39 -8.42 -1.02 -21.43
C ILE A 39 -9.60 -0.06 -21.48
N SER A 40 -10.70 -0.47 -20.85
CA SER A 40 -11.94 0.29 -20.79
C SER A 40 -11.85 1.32 -19.66
N LEU A 41 -12.07 2.59 -19.98
CA LEU A 41 -12.15 3.67 -18.98
C LEU A 41 -13.31 4.60 -19.29
N THR A 42 -14.24 4.74 -18.33
CA THR A 42 -15.18 5.87 -18.31
C THR A 42 -14.50 7.13 -17.76
N PRO A 43 -15.08 8.35 -17.94
CA PRO A 43 -14.56 9.56 -17.30
C PRO A 43 -14.43 9.47 -15.77
N LYS A 44 -15.25 8.65 -15.10
CA LYS A 44 -15.14 8.41 -13.65
C LYS A 44 -13.89 7.61 -13.27
N CYS A 45 -13.31 6.87 -14.22
CA CYS A 45 -12.10 6.08 -14.05
C CYS A 45 -10.82 6.89 -14.25
N TRP A 46 -10.89 8.17 -14.66
CA TRP A 46 -9.71 9.03 -14.91
C TRP A 46 -9.06 9.54 -13.61
N VAL A 47 -8.87 8.62 -12.67
CA VAL A 47 -8.14 8.77 -11.42
C VAL A 47 -6.85 7.99 -11.56
N TYR A 48 -5.71 8.60 -11.20
CA TYR A 48 -4.38 7.99 -11.39
C TYR A 48 -4.30 6.53 -10.93
N GLY A 49 -4.71 6.22 -9.70
CA GLY A 49 -4.65 4.84 -9.19
C GLY A 49 -5.61 3.87 -9.89
N ILE A 50 -6.75 4.33 -10.43
CA ILE A 50 -7.65 3.48 -11.23
C ILE A 50 -7.02 3.16 -12.58
N VAL A 51 -6.46 4.17 -13.26
CA VAL A 51 -5.74 3.94 -14.53
C VAL A 51 -4.56 3.00 -14.30
N GLU A 52 -3.80 3.19 -13.22
CA GLU A 52 -2.73 2.26 -12.84
C GLU A 52 -3.25 0.85 -12.55
N HIS A 53 -4.36 0.70 -11.82
CA HIS A 53 -5.00 -0.59 -11.54
C HIS A 53 -5.32 -1.36 -12.83
N GLU A 54 -6.01 -0.73 -13.78
CA GLU A 54 -6.35 -1.40 -15.05
C GLU A 54 -5.10 -1.68 -15.90
N THR A 55 -4.10 -0.80 -15.84
CA THR A 55 -2.81 -1.05 -16.49
C THR A 55 -2.09 -2.24 -15.88
N LEU A 56 -2.12 -2.39 -14.56
CA LEU A 56 -1.50 -3.49 -13.85
C LEU A 56 -2.20 -4.82 -14.16
N HIS A 57 -3.53 -4.84 -14.29
CA HIS A 57 -4.27 -5.99 -14.84
C HIS A 57 -3.74 -6.36 -16.22
N ALA A 58 -3.59 -5.39 -17.13
CA ALA A 58 -3.04 -5.66 -18.46
C ALA A 58 -1.60 -6.23 -18.43
N LEU A 59 -0.82 -5.85 -17.43
CA LEU A 59 0.52 -6.37 -17.16
C LEU A 59 0.53 -7.68 -16.35
N GLY A 60 -0.63 -8.27 -16.06
CA GLY A 60 -0.75 -9.57 -15.43
C GLY A 60 -0.77 -9.58 -13.90
N LEU A 61 -0.97 -8.42 -13.25
CA LEU A 61 -1.21 -8.38 -11.81
C LEU A 61 -2.70 -8.61 -11.54
N ASP A 62 -3.01 -9.67 -10.84
CA ASP A 62 -4.36 -9.93 -10.33
C ASP A 62 -4.58 -9.22 -8.98
N HIS A 63 -5.82 -9.23 -8.53
CA HIS A 63 -6.24 -8.63 -7.29
C HIS A 63 -5.52 -9.21 -6.06
N GLU A 64 -5.12 -8.31 -5.14
CA GLU A 64 -4.43 -8.71 -3.91
C GLU A 64 -5.35 -9.59 -3.03
N MET A 65 -6.67 -9.32 -3.04
CA MET A 65 -7.63 -10.14 -2.31
C MET A 65 -7.96 -11.49 -2.96
N SER A 66 -7.42 -11.80 -4.14
CA SER A 66 -7.58 -13.11 -4.81
C SER A 66 -6.42 -14.07 -4.51
N ARG A 67 -5.38 -13.60 -3.81
CA ARG A 67 -4.22 -14.40 -3.37
C ARG A 67 -4.62 -15.68 -2.64
N ARG A 68 -3.82 -16.74 -2.84
CA ARG A 68 -3.98 -18.04 -2.16
C ARG A 68 -3.89 -17.95 -0.63
N ASP A 69 -3.08 -17.03 -0.11
CA ASP A 69 -2.89 -16.83 1.33
C ASP A 69 -3.86 -15.81 1.96
N ARG A 70 -4.81 -15.25 1.19
CA ARG A 70 -5.73 -14.18 1.65
C ARG A 70 -6.47 -14.51 2.94
N GLY A 71 -6.81 -15.78 3.19
CA GLY A 71 -7.57 -16.19 4.38
C GLY A 71 -6.86 -15.89 5.70
N LYS A 72 -5.53 -15.68 5.65
CA LYS A 72 -4.72 -15.23 6.80
C LYS A 72 -4.88 -13.74 7.09
N TYR A 73 -5.36 -12.95 6.13
CA TYR A 73 -5.34 -11.49 6.14
C TYR A 73 -6.74 -10.87 6.09
N ILE A 74 -7.70 -11.51 5.43
CA ILE A 74 -9.06 -11.01 5.28
C ILE A 74 -10.11 -12.10 5.54
N THR A 75 -11.34 -11.65 5.80
CA THR A 75 -12.56 -12.47 5.79
C THR A 75 -13.49 -11.91 4.72
N LEU A 76 -14.04 -12.79 3.89
CA LEU A 76 -15.05 -12.45 2.88
C LEU A 76 -16.45 -12.73 3.45
N HIS A 77 -17.37 -11.78 3.27
CA HIS A 77 -18.77 -11.87 3.70
C HIS A 77 -19.65 -11.99 2.46
N LEU A 78 -19.66 -13.16 1.84
CA LEU A 78 -20.32 -13.38 0.55
C LEU A 78 -21.83 -13.11 0.60
N GLY A 79 -22.49 -13.36 1.73
CA GLY A 79 -23.91 -13.03 1.92
C GLY A 79 -24.26 -11.53 1.90
N ASN A 80 -23.26 -10.64 1.92
CA ASN A 80 -23.46 -9.20 1.72
C ASN A 80 -23.17 -8.74 0.27
N ALA A 81 -22.66 -9.64 -0.57
CA ALA A 81 -22.23 -9.35 -1.93
C ALA A 81 -23.24 -9.85 -2.98
N PHE A 82 -23.09 -9.39 -4.22
CA PHE A 82 -23.87 -9.92 -5.34
C PHE A 82 -23.42 -11.34 -5.73
N ASP A 83 -24.33 -12.10 -6.34
CA ASP A 83 -24.06 -13.46 -6.81
C ASP A 83 -22.97 -13.48 -7.89
N GLY A 84 -21.91 -14.26 -7.69
CA GLY A 84 -20.72 -14.29 -8.56
C GLY A 84 -19.50 -13.54 -7.99
N PHE A 85 -19.65 -12.77 -6.89
CA PHE A 85 -18.49 -12.17 -6.23
C PHE A 85 -17.46 -13.22 -5.76
N GLY A 86 -17.94 -14.41 -5.37
CA GLY A 86 -17.10 -15.55 -5.01
C GLY A 86 -16.16 -16.02 -6.12
N GLU A 87 -16.57 -15.91 -7.38
CA GLU A 87 -15.76 -16.27 -8.55
C GLU A 87 -14.67 -15.21 -8.81
N ILE A 88 -15.02 -13.93 -8.66
CA ILE A 88 -14.09 -12.80 -8.83
C ILE A 88 -12.95 -12.87 -7.79
N VAL A 89 -13.28 -13.23 -6.55
CA VAL A 89 -12.30 -13.43 -5.48
C VAL A 89 -11.80 -14.87 -5.40
N GLY A 90 -12.09 -15.69 -6.41
CA GLY A 90 -11.65 -17.08 -6.51
C GLY A 90 -10.13 -17.21 -6.42
N TYR A 91 -9.66 -18.38 -6.00
CA TYR A 91 -8.22 -18.66 -6.00
C TYR A 91 -7.74 -18.85 -7.45
N GLN A 92 -6.72 -18.11 -7.86
CA GLN A 92 -6.01 -18.36 -9.12
C GLN A 92 -4.82 -19.31 -8.88
N PRO A 93 -4.82 -20.54 -9.44
CA PRO A 93 -3.74 -21.51 -9.22
C PRO A 93 -2.36 -21.03 -9.70
N SER A 94 -2.33 -20.18 -10.73
CA SER A 94 -1.13 -19.59 -11.32
C SER A 94 -0.65 -18.32 -10.60
N PHE A 95 -1.25 -17.92 -9.47
CA PHE A 95 -0.87 -16.70 -8.76
C PHE A 95 0.55 -16.80 -8.18
N LEU A 96 1.47 -15.98 -8.69
CA LEU A 96 2.84 -15.87 -8.18
C LEU A 96 2.98 -14.66 -7.26
N THR A 97 3.23 -14.90 -5.97
CA THR A 97 3.45 -13.82 -4.99
C THR A 97 4.89 -13.31 -4.96
N TYR A 98 5.83 -14.02 -5.58
CA TYR A 98 7.27 -13.77 -5.48
C TYR A 98 7.77 -13.64 -4.03
N ASN A 99 7.15 -14.38 -3.10
CA ASN A 99 7.38 -14.31 -1.65
C ASN A 99 7.14 -12.93 -1.02
N LEU A 100 6.46 -12.01 -1.72
CA LEU A 100 6.03 -10.74 -1.15
C LEU A 100 4.87 -10.96 -0.17
N LYS A 101 4.93 -10.27 0.97
CA LYS A 101 3.85 -10.26 1.96
C LYS A 101 2.59 -9.59 1.42
N TYR A 102 1.44 -9.99 1.96
CA TYR A 102 0.14 -9.42 1.63
C TYR A 102 0.12 -7.92 1.93
N ASP A 103 -0.25 -7.11 0.94
CA ASP A 103 -0.27 -5.64 1.05
C ASP A 103 -1.69 -5.09 1.06
N TYR A 104 -2.23 -4.85 2.26
CA TYR A 104 -3.54 -4.20 2.42
C TYR A 104 -3.65 -2.84 1.70
N GLY A 105 -2.53 -2.16 1.43
CA GLY A 105 -2.51 -0.88 0.73
C GLY A 105 -2.23 -0.99 -0.76
N SER A 106 -2.21 -2.20 -1.34
CA SER A 106 -2.13 -2.42 -2.79
C SER A 106 -3.26 -1.70 -3.50
N VAL A 107 -2.97 -1.11 -4.66
CA VAL A 107 -4.01 -0.55 -5.55
C VAL A 107 -4.87 -1.66 -6.16
N MET A 108 -4.38 -2.90 -6.15
CA MET A 108 -5.07 -4.11 -6.59
C MET A 108 -5.99 -4.70 -5.51
N HIS A 109 -6.12 -4.06 -4.35
CA HIS A 109 -6.99 -4.53 -3.27
C HIS A 109 -8.32 -3.78 -3.25
N TYR A 110 -9.45 -4.49 -3.28
CA TYR A 110 -10.79 -3.90 -3.16
C TYR A 110 -11.04 -3.22 -1.81
N ASN A 111 -11.93 -2.23 -1.79
CA ASN A 111 -12.39 -1.61 -0.54
C ASN A 111 -13.38 -2.52 0.21
N ARG A 112 -13.60 -2.24 1.51
CA ARG A 112 -14.40 -3.07 2.42
C ARG A 112 -15.88 -3.30 2.06
N VAL A 113 -16.46 -2.47 1.19
CA VAL A 113 -17.87 -2.58 0.74
C VAL A 113 -17.99 -2.80 -0.78
N SER A 114 -16.89 -3.17 -1.44
CA SER A 114 -16.91 -3.47 -2.87
C SER A 114 -17.85 -4.63 -3.12
N SER A 115 -18.63 -4.58 -4.20
CA SER A 115 -19.59 -5.63 -4.57
C SER A 115 -20.77 -5.81 -3.59
N SER A 116 -20.97 -4.91 -2.62
CA SER A 116 -22.08 -5.02 -1.67
C SER A 116 -23.43 -4.68 -2.30
N VAL A 117 -24.46 -5.50 -2.02
CA VAL A 117 -25.85 -5.26 -2.45
C VAL A 117 -26.71 -4.57 -1.38
N ASN A 118 -26.24 -4.53 -0.14
CA ASN A 118 -26.97 -4.04 1.03
C ASN A 118 -26.21 -2.95 1.81
N GLY A 119 -25.11 -2.43 1.22
CA GLY A 119 -24.23 -1.43 1.84
C GLY A 119 -23.37 -1.94 2.99
N ARG A 120 -23.45 -3.23 3.35
CA ARG A 120 -22.67 -3.84 4.44
C ARG A 120 -21.28 -4.26 3.96
N ILE A 121 -20.40 -4.53 4.92
CA ILE A 121 -19.02 -4.95 4.65
C ILE A 121 -19.01 -6.31 3.94
N THR A 122 -18.32 -6.38 2.81
CA THR A 122 -18.05 -7.61 2.04
C THR A 122 -16.64 -8.15 2.30
N ILE A 123 -15.69 -7.27 2.66
CA ILE A 123 -14.30 -7.63 2.99
C ILE A 123 -13.92 -7.00 4.33
N SER A 124 -13.64 -7.82 5.34
CA SER A 124 -13.04 -7.35 6.60
C SER A 124 -11.59 -7.81 6.72
N THR A 125 -10.74 -6.98 7.34
CA THR A 125 -9.34 -7.33 7.59
C THR A 125 -9.21 -8.06 8.93
N LYS A 126 -8.37 -9.11 9.00
CA LYS A 126 -8.05 -9.83 10.24
C LYS A 126 -7.30 -8.93 11.22
N ASN A 127 -6.40 -8.09 10.69
CA ASN A 127 -5.85 -6.99 11.46
C ASN A 127 -6.78 -5.76 11.33
N VAL A 128 -7.52 -5.47 12.39
CA VAL A 128 -8.58 -4.44 12.41
C VAL A 128 -8.09 -3.03 12.08
N HIS A 129 -6.80 -2.74 12.26
CA HIS A 129 -6.24 -1.42 11.96
C HIS A 129 -6.19 -1.13 10.45
N TYR A 130 -6.23 -2.16 9.61
CA TYR A 130 -6.17 -2.03 8.15
C TYR A 130 -7.53 -1.87 7.47
N LEU A 131 -8.65 -1.91 8.19
CA LEU A 131 -10.00 -1.89 7.59
C LEU A 131 -10.27 -0.64 6.73
N LYS A 132 -9.71 0.52 7.11
CA LYS A 132 -9.79 1.76 6.33
C LYS A 132 -8.64 1.92 5.31
N THR A 133 -7.67 1.00 5.31
CA THR A 133 -6.48 1.05 4.42
C THR A 133 -6.77 0.43 3.05
N ILE A 134 -7.56 -0.64 3.02
CA ILE A 134 -7.91 -1.37 1.79
C ILE A 134 -8.76 -0.53 0.83
N GLY A 135 -8.51 -0.67 -0.48
CA GLY A 135 -9.31 0.00 -1.51
C GLY A 135 -8.88 1.40 -1.90
N GLN A 136 -7.63 1.76 -1.61
CA GLN A 136 -7.06 3.06 -1.97
C GLN A 136 -6.92 3.20 -3.49
N THR A 137 -7.11 4.40 -4.03
CA THR A 137 -6.98 4.68 -5.46
C THR A 137 -6.01 5.83 -5.76
N HIS A 138 -5.10 6.10 -4.83
CA HIS A 138 -4.09 7.14 -4.98
C HIS A 138 -3.04 6.78 -6.04
N ALA A 139 -2.39 5.62 -5.86
CA ALA A 139 -1.35 5.11 -6.75
C ALA A 139 -0.99 3.66 -6.41
N ALA A 140 -0.31 2.97 -7.32
CA ALA A 140 0.30 1.67 -7.10
C ALA A 140 1.21 1.69 -5.86
N SER A 141 1.09 0.68 -5.02
CA SER A 141 1.92 0.52 -3.83
C SER A 141 3.36 0.19 -4.19
N PHE A 142 4.25 0.25 -3.20
CA PHE A 142 5.63 -0.18 -3.39
C PHE A 142 5.71 -1.65 -3.82
N ASN A 143 4.86 -2.52 -3.27
CA ASN A 143 4.84 -3.94 -3.59
C ASN A 143 4.20 -4.23 -4.94
N ASP A 144 3.19 -3.46 -5.38
CA ASP A 144 2.64 -3.58 -6.74
C ASP A 144 3.76 -3.41 -7.79
N ILE A 145 4.56 -2.35 -7.63
CA ILE A 145 5.70 -2.08 -8.53
C ILE A 145 6.86 -3.07 -8.33
N LYS A 146 7.08 -3.56 -7.09
CA LYS A 146 8.11 -4.56 -6.79
C LYS A 146 7.78 -5.90 -7.45
N LEU A 147 6.53 -6.35 -7.39
CA LEU A 147 6.06 -7.57 -8.04
C LEU A 147 6.28 -7.48 -9.54
N LEU A 148 5.85 -6.37 -10.16
CA LEU A 148 6.06 -6.11 -11.58
C LEU A 148 7.54 -6.14 -11.98
N ASN A 149 8.43 -5.59 -11.15
CA ASN A 149 9.87 -5.63 -11.39
C ASN A 149 10.50 -7.00 -11.17
N LEU A 150 10.00 -7.80 -10.23
CA LEU A 150 10.45 -9.18 -10.03
C LEU A 150 10.03 -10.07 -11.21
N HIS A 151 8.90 -9.78 -11.84
CA HIS A 151 8.43 -10.52 -13.01
C HIS A 151 9.16 -10.09 -14.30
N TYR A 152 9.20 -8.79 -14.63
CA TYR A 152 9.69 -8.32 -15.93
C TYR A 152 11.14 -7.82 -15.95
N CYS A 153 11.72 -7.49 -14.79
CA CYS A 153 12.92 -6.67 -14.73
C CYS A 153 14.05 -7.31 -13.91
N ASN A 154 13.87 -8.55 -13.44
CA ASN A 154 14.77 -9.18 -12.47
C ASN A 154 16.19 -9.39 -13.02
N ASP A 155 16.34 -9.53 -14.34
CA ASP A 155 17.62 -9.85 -14.99
C ASP A 155 18.37 -8.62 -15.52
N ILE A 156 17.81 -7.41 -15.35
CA ILE A 156 18.45 -6.17 -15.82
C ILE A 156 19.73 -5.87 -15.04
N CYS A 157 19.70 -6.02 -13.72
CA CYS A 157 20.85 -5.76 -12.87
C CYS A 157 21.56 -7.06 -12.53
N LYS A 158 22.70 -7.32 -13.20
CA LYS A 158 23.51 -8.53 -12.95
C LYS A 158 23.97 -8.67 -11.50
N ARG A 159 24.28 -7.54 -10.84
CA ARG A 159 24.64 -7.50 -9.42
C ARG A 159 23.50 -6.90 -8.61
N LYS A 160 23.06 -7.63 -7.58
CA LYS A 160 22.05 -7.17 -6.62
C LYS A 160 22.71 -6.49 -5.42
N LEU A 161 22.23 -5.30 -5.06
CA LEU A 161 22.63 -4.57 -3.85
C LEU A 161 21.93 -5.14 -2.61
N ASN A 162 22.60 -5.08 -1.47
CA ASN A 162 22.00 -5.41 -0.17
C ASN A 162 21.14 -4.24 0.35
N CYS A 163 19.93 -4.15 -0.18
CA CYS A 163 18.98 -3.09 0.14
C CYS A 163 18.32 -3.33 1.50
N SER A 164 18.36 -2.32 2.38
CA SER A 164 17.73 -2.38 3.70
C SER A 164 16.21 -2.16 3.63
N ASN A 165 15.52 -2.44 4.74
CA ASN A 165 14.09 -2.23 4.91
C ASN A 165 13.22 -2.90 3.83
N HIS A 166 13.65 -4.03 3.26
CA HIS A 166 12.92 -4.76 2.20
C HIS A 166 12.84 -3.99 0.85
N GLY A 167 13.76 -3.03 0.64
CA GLY A 167 14.04 -2.46 -0.68
C GLY A 167 14.62 -3.49 -1.66
N TYR A 168 14.84 -3.09 -2.90
CA TYR A 168 15.46 -3.92 -3.94
C TYR A 168 16.29 -3.05 -4.89
N THR A 169 17.21 -3.67 -5.65
CA THR A 169 18.05 -2.93 -6.62
C THR A 169 17.16 -2.29 -7.68
N ASP A 170 17.29 -0.99 -7.92
CA ASP A 170 16.45 -0.31 -8.90
C ASP A 170 16.83 -0.78 -10.32
N PRO A 171 15.91 -1.39 -11.08
CA PRO A 171 16.23 -1.88 -12.42
C PRO A 171 16.47 -0.75 -13.44
N LYS A 172 16.17 0.51 -13.11
CA LYS A 172 16.57 1.67 -13.93
C LYS A 172 17.97 2.18 -13.60
N ASN A 173 18.50 1.84 -12.42
CA ASN A 173 19.83 2.26 -11.98
C ASN A 173 20.38 1.24 -10.98
N CYS A 174 21.19 0.30 -11.47
CA CYS A 174 21.73 -0.81 -10.68
C CYS A 174 22.71 -0.41 -9.56
N ASN A 175 23.00 0.88 -9.41
CA ASN A 175 23.86 1.41 -8.36
C ASN A 175 23.09 1.97 -7.16
N VAL A 176 21.76 1.97 -7.20
CA VAL A 176 20.89 2.43 -6.10
C VAL A 176 19.75 1.43 -5.84
N CYS A 177 19.32 1.37 -4.59
CA CYS A 177 18.11 0.64 -4.22
C CYS A 177 16.86 1.49 -4.45
N ARG A 178 15.80 0.88 -4.97
CA ARG A 178 14.46 1.41 -4.89
C ARG A 178 13.93 1.19 -3.47
N CYS A 179 13.61 2.28 -2.78
CA CYS A 179 13.26 2.24 -1.37
C CYS A 179 11.75 2.15 -1.14
N PRO A 180 11.31 1.39 -0.12
CA PRO A 180 9.94 1.45 0.36
C PRO A 180 9.55 2.87 0.77
N THR A 181 8.24 3.11 0.85
CA THR A 181 7.72 4.40 1.31
C THR A 181 8.34 4.79 2.65
N PHE A 182 8.67 6.08 2.76
CA PHE A 182 9.33 6.74 3.91
C PHE A 182 10.84 6.50 4.07
N PHE A 183 11.46 5.63 3.26
CA PHE A 183 12.90 5.40 3.26
C PHE A 183 13.59 6.02 2.04
N THR A 184 14.87 6.34 2.18
CA THR A 184 15.70 6.94 1.13
C THR A 184 17.18 6.56 1.29
N GLY A 185 18.01 7.10 0.41
CA GLY A 185 19.45 6.86 0.32
C GLY A 185 19.79 5.62 -0.49
N LYS A 186 21.09 5.49 -0.84
CA LYS A 186 21.58 4.45 -1.77
C LYS A 186 21.11 3.04 -1.44
N LEU A 187 21.04 2.70 -0.16
CA LEU A 187 20.68 1.37 0.36
C LEU A 187 19.40 1.36 1.21
N CYS A 188 18.58 2.43 1.15
CA CYS A 188 17.32 2.52 1.90
C CYS A 188 17.44 2.47 3.43
N ARG A 189 18.56 2.95 3.98
CA ARG A 189 18.83 3.00 5.43
C ARG A 189 18.32 4.28 6.09
N GLN A 190 18.25 5.35 5.31
CA GLN A 190 17.86 6.67 5.79
C GLN A 190 16.35 6.83 5.68
N LEU A 191 15.77 7.71 6.49
CA LEU A 191 14.39 8.12 6.32
C LEU A 191 14.33 9.38 5.45
N VAL A 192 13.21 9.53 4.74
CA VAL A 192 12.89 10.79 4.05
C VAL A 192 12.76 11.90 5.09
N LYS A 193 13.40 13.05 4.86
CA LYS A 193 13.40 14.17 5.81
C LYS A 193 11.99 14.68 6.09
N SER A 194 11.69 14.91 7.36
CA SER A 194 10.46 15.59 7.79
C SER A 194 10.47 17.07 7.38
N GLN A 195 9.28 17.65 7.23
CA GLN A 195 9.14 19.10 7.03
C GLN A 195 9.52 19.89 8.30
N ALA A 196 9.80 21.19 8.12
CA ALA A 196 10.07 22.10 9.23
C ALA A 196 8.91 22.11 10.24
N GLY A 197 9.25 22.26 11.53
CA GLY A 197 8.28 22.25 12.63
C GLY A 197 7.71 20.87 12.98
N CYS A 198 8.28 19.79 12.47
CA CYS A 198 8.07 18.43 12.95
C CYS A 198 8.93 18.14 14.19
N PRO A 199 8.50 17.23 15.08
CA PRO A 199 9.33 16.77 16.19
C PRO A 199 10.53 15.96 15.67
N ASN A 200 11.41 15.54 16.59
CA ASN A 200 12.54 14.68 16.26
C ASN A 200 12.07 13.42 15.51
N GLN A 201 12.74 13.14 14.39
CA GLN A 201 12.43 12.06 13.48
C GLN A 201 12.90 10.69 14.01
N GLU A 202 13.86 10.66 14.94
CA GLU A 202 14.40 9.44 15.53
C GLU A 202 14.08 9.37 17.02
N LEU A 203 13.13 8.52 17.40
CA LEU A 203 12.66 8.37 18.78
C LEU A 203 13.03 6.99 19.35
N LYS A 204 13.31 6.95 20.66
CA LYS A 204 13.60 5.71 21.39
C LYS A 204 12.46 5.36 22.35
N ALA A 205 11.84 4.22 22.12
CA ALA A 205 10.91 3.60 23.05
C ALA A 205 11.69 2.95 24.20
N ILE A 206 11.23 3.19 25.43
CA ILE A 206 11.73 2.59 26.67
C ILE A 206 10.53 2.05 27.47
N ALA A 207 10.77 1.45 28.63
CA ALA A 207 9.71 0.90 29.49
C ALA A 207 8.72 1.99 29.94
N GLN A 208 9.23 3.18 30.27
CA GLN A 208 8.40 4.32 30.62
C GLN A 208 7.67 4.87 29.38
N PRO A 209 6.34 5.05 29.44
CA PRO A 209 5.57 5.62 28.34
C PRO A 209 6.03 7.04 27.99
N LYS A 210 6.23 7.27 26.70
CA LYS A 210 6.53 8.58 26.12
C LYS A 210 5.39 9.03 25.22
N THR A 211 5.18 10.34 25.13
CA THR A 211 4.12 10.92 24.31
C THR A 211 4.70 11.61 23.07
N LEU A 212 4.10 11.35 21.92
CA LEU A 212 4.32 12.04 20.66
C LEU A 212 3.05 12.79 20.28
N ALA A 213 3.14 14.10 20.17
CA ALA A 213 2.04 14.96 19.73
C ALA A 213 2.47 15.76 18.49
N ILE A 214 1.61 15.76 17.46
CA ILE A 214 1.83 16.52 16.22
C ILE A 214 0.51 17.18 15.84
N ARG A 215 0.57 18.44 15.42
CA ARG A 215 -0.59 19.22 14.99
C ARG A 215 -0.26 20.11 13.78
N GLY A 216 -1.28 20.36 12.97
CA GLY A 216 -1.30 21.37 11.92
C GLY A 216 -0.89 20.84 10.54
N LYS A 217 -0.80 21.77 9.58
CA LYS A 217 -0.45 21.47 8.19
C LYS A 217 1.04 21.17 8.07
N LYS A 218 1.42 19.89 8.12
CA LYS A 218 2.81 19.43 7.97
C LYS A 218 2.89 17.94 7.65
N SER A 219 4.05 17.52 7.16
CA SER A 219 4.40 16.15 6.83
C SER A 219 5.59 15.71 7.68
N CYS A 220 5.35 14.84 8.66
CA CYS A 220 6.36 14.34 9.58
C CYS A 220 6.52 12.83 9.39
N ILE A 221 7.75 12.38 9.17
CA ILE A 221 8.13 10.97 9.11
C ILE A 221 8.97 10.69 10.34
N ILE A 222 8.57 9.72 11.14
CA ILE A 222 9.18 9.43 12.44
C ILE A 222 9.44 7.94 12.54
N ARG A 223 10.63 7.57 12.99
CA ARG A 223 11.00 6.20 13.36
C ARG A 223 11.10 6.10 14.87
N ILE A 224 10.38 5.13 15.43
CA ILE A 224 10.48 4.75 16.82
C ILE A 224 11.21 3.41 16.88
N THR A 225 12.32 3.37 17.62
CA THR A 225 13.12 2.15 17.84
C THR A 225 13.07 1.74 19.31
N ALA A 226 13.03 0.43 19.54
CA ALA A 226 13.17 -0.23 20.84
C ALA A 226 14.45 -1.10 20.88
N PRO A 227 14.89 -1.55 22.06
CA PRO A 227 15.95 -2.55 22.20
C PRO A 227 15.71 -3.78 21.32
N LEU A 228 16.79 -4.47 20.94
CA LEU A 228 16.72 -5.69 20.15
C LEU A 228 15.84 -6.73 20.85
N ARG A 229 15.05 -7.47 20.06
CA ARG A 229 14.08 -8.49 20.52
C ARG A 229 12.91 -7.95 21.36
N SER A 230 12.82 -6.64 21.57
CA SER A 230 11.61 -6.01 22.13
C SER A 230 10.62 -5.62 21.03
N ARG A 231 9.36 -5.41 21.43
CA ARG A 231 8.29 -4.84 20.59
C ARG A 231 7.97 -3.43 21.08
N ILE A 232 7.16 -2.72 20.32
CA ILE A 232 6.68 -1.37 20.66
C ILE A 232 5.17 -1.43 20.77
N ARG A 233 4.65 -1.02 21.94
CA ARG A 233 3.22 -0.76 22.13
C ARG A 233 2.96 0.72 21.84
N LEU A 234 2.10 0.99 20.88
CA LEU A 234 1.58 2.32 20.56
C LEU A 234 0.12 2.39 21.03
N ARG A 235 -0.22 3.47 21.72
CA ARG A 235 -1.60 3.85 22.01
C ARG A 235 -1.89 5.18 21.34
N ILE A 236 -2.65 5.15 20.26
CA ILE A 236 -3.20 6.35 19.61
C ILE A 236 -4.37 6.82 20.47
N ASN A 237 -4.11 7.80 21.34
CA ASN A 237 -5.14 8.40 22.18
C ASN A 237 -6.16 9.14 21.31
N ILE A 238 -5.66 9.95 20.37
CA ILE A 238 -6.46 10.60 19.35
C ILE A 238 -5.68 10.73 18.05
N SER A 239 -6.36 10.46 16.95
CA SER A 239 -5.97 10.78 15.58
C SER A 239 -7.14 11.48 14.93
N GLN A 240 -6.97 12.75 14.57
CA GLN A 240 -8.02 13.61 14.02
C GLN A 240 -7.56 14.20 12.69
N PHE A 241 -8.24 13.80 11.62
CA PHE A 241 -8.01 14.22 10.24
C PHE A 241 -9.33 14.35 9.49
N THR A 242 -9.28 14.71 8.20
CA THR A 242 -10.45 14.63 7.32
C THR A 242 -10.91 13.18 7.23
N LEU A 243 -12.21 12.94 7.37
CA LEU A 243 -12.79 11.61 7.21
C LEU A 243 -12.92 11.29 5.73
N PHE A 244 -12.42 10.11 5.35
CA PHE A 244 -12.60 9.54 4.03
C PHE A 244 -13.18 8.13 4.15
N LYS A 245 -13.91 7.68 3.12
CA LYS A 245 -14.40 6.29 3.06
C LYS A 245 -13.22 5.31 3.12
N VAL A 246 -12.17 5.59 2.37
CA VAL A 246 -10.87 4.90 2.40
C VAL A 246 -9.81 5.91 2.81
N CYS A 247 -8.94 5.55 3.75
CA CYS A 247 -7.83 6.39 4.14
C CYS A 247 -6.71 6.26 3.12
N GLU A 248 -6.64 7.23 2.21
CA GLU A 248 -5.62 7.30 1.16
C GLU A 248 -4.21 7.46 1.74
N PRO A 249 -3.17 6.94 1.06
CA PRO A 249 -1.79 7.24 1.43
C PRO A 249 -1.52 8.75 1.41
N PHE A 250 -0.60 9.20 2.26
CA PHE A 250 -0.23 10.61 2.40
C PHE A 250 -1.42 11.54 2.77
N LYS A 251 -2.51 11.02 3.36
CA LYS A 251 -3.63 11.81 3.88
C LYS A 251 -4.07 11.28 5.25
N GLY A 252 -3.45 11.80 6.32
CA GLY A 252 -3.72 11.36 7.68
C GLY A 252 -2.50 10.77 8.38
N LEU A 253 -2.72 9.72 9.17
CA LEU A 253 -1.65 8.99 9.85
C LEU A 253 -1.49 7.60 9.23
N GLU A 254 -0.27 7.26 8.78
CA GLU A 254 0.11 5.89 8.42
C GLU A 254 1.10 5.33 9.44
N VAL A 255 0.86 4.09 9.91
CA VAL A 255 1.68 3.40 10.91
C VAL A 255 2.18 2.07 10.31
N LYS A 256 3.47 1.99 10.00
CA LYS A 256 4.15 0.75 9.61
C LYS A 256 4.76 0.07 10.84
N PHE A 257 4.07 -0.95 11.34
CA PHE A 257 4.44 -1.69 12.55
C PHE A 257 4.76 -3.17 12.30
N LEU A 258 4.60 -3.65 11.06
CA LEU A 258 5.02 -4.98 10.63
C LEU A 258 6.53 -5.02 10.39
N ASN A 259 7.15 -6.19 10.45
CA ASN A 259 8.58 -6.34 10.21
C ASN A 259 8.95 -5.99 8.77
N ASP A 260 8.15 -6.46 7.81
CA ASP A 260 8.26 -6.07 6.41
C ASP A 260 7.87 -4.60 6.23
N LYS A 261 8.82 -3.77 5.79
CA LYS A 261 8.61 -2.34 5.56
C LYS A 261 8.17 -2.02 4.13
N SER A 262 8.14 -3.03 3.26
CA SER A 262 7.71 -2.89 1.86
C SER A 262 6.20 -2.78 1.73
N VAL A 263 5.43 -3.48 2.57
CA VAL A 263 3.96 -3.40 2.64
C VAL A 263 3.48 -2.07 3.23
N ALA A 264 2.31 -1.58 2.83
CA ALA A 264 1.71 -0.37 3.40
C ALA A 264 1.46 -0.49 4.91
N GLY A 265 1.53 0.65 5.61
CA GLY A 265 1.13 0.71 7.03
C GLY A 265 -0.39 0.82 7.20
N ALA A 266 -0.87 0.64 8.43
CA ALA A 266 -2.26 0.91 8.76
C ALA A 266 -2.53 2.42 8.71
N ARG A 267 -3.60 2.81 8.01
CA ARG A 267 -3.95 4.22 7.77
C ARG A 267 -5.16 4.65 8.59
N PHE A 268 -5.04 5.82 9.20
CA PHE A 268 -6.04 6.45 10.04
C PHE A 268 -6.41 7.82 9.48
N CYS A 269 -7.72 8.03 9.33
CA CYS A 269 -8.33 9.24 8.83
C CYS A 269 -9.72 9.41 9.48
N GLY A 270 -10.21 10.65 9.54
CA GLY A 270 -11.34 11.01 10.39
C GLY A 270 -10.92 11.09 11.86
N LEU A 271 -11.81 10.68 12.76
CA LEU A 271 -11.56 10.65 14.20
C LEU A 271 -11.39 9.20 14.67
N ASP A 272 -10.19 8.86 15.14
CA ASP A 272 -9.87 7.58 15.75
C ASP A 272 -9.38 7.83 17.19
N ARG A 273 -9.91 7.07 18.16
CA ARG A 273 -9.56 7.17 19.59
C ARG A 273 -9.20 5.80 20.15
N ASN A 274 -8.32 5.80 21.16
CA ASN A 274 -7.94 4.62 21.94
C ASN A 274 -7.55 3.39 21.09
N LYS A 275 -6.82 3.60 19.99
CA LYS A 275 -6.32 2.47 19.18
C LYS A 275 -5.00 1.99 19.76
N ILE A 276 -4.91 0.70 20.05
CA ILE A 276 -3.69 0.06 20.56
C ILE A 276 -3.09 -0.77 19.43
N ILE A 277 -1.84 -0.50 19.09
CA ILE A 277 -1.07 -1.23 18.08
C ILE A 277 0.14 -1.82 18.78
N LEU A 278 0.40 -3.11 18.55
CA LEU A 278 1.61 -3.78 19.00
C LEU A 278 2.43 -4.17 17.76
N SER A 279 3.66 -3.63 17.65
CA SER A 279 4.53 -3.91 16.50
C SER A 279 4.99 -5.36 16.45
N GLU A 280 5.38 -5.87 15.29
CA GLU A 280 5.94 -7.22 15.14
C GLU A 280 7.41 -7.31 15.56
N GLY A 281 8.12 -6.18 15.57
CA GLY A 281 9.51 -6.09 15.96
C GLY A 281 9.82 -4.77 16.65
N ASN A 282 11.10 -4.44 16.74
CA ASN A 282 11.58 -3.31 17.54
C ASN A 282 11.57 -1.96 16.80
N THR A 283 10.94 -1.87 15.62
CA THR A 283 10.93 -0.65 14.81
C THR A 283 9.54 -0.35 14.24
N VAL A 284 9.06 0.86 14.49
CA VAL A 284 7.82 1.43 13.93
C VAL A 284 8.17 2.66 13.11
N ILE A 285 7.54 2.80 11.93
CA ILE A 285 7.57 4.06 11.16
C ILE A 285 6.19 4.69 11.18
N LEU A 286 6.15 6.00 11.44
CA LEU A 286 4.95 6.83 11.42
C LEU A 286 5.09 7.86 10.31
N HIS A 287 4.03 8.06 9.54
CA HIS A 287 3.89 9.22 8.67
C HIS A 287 2.63 10.00 9.06
N TYR A 288 2.84 11.21 9.60
CA TYR A 288 1.80 12.18 9.82
C TYR A 288 1.74 13.12 8.62
N ARG A 289 0.57 13.27 8.01
CA ARG A 289 0.31 14.28 6.96
C ARG A 289 -0.98 15.01 7.26
N GLY A 290 -0.85 16.12 7.99
CA GLY A 290 -1.94 17.07 8.24
C GLY A 290 -2.14 18.00 7.06
N MET A 291 -3.39 18.21 6.66
CA MET A 291 -3.80 19.13 5.57
C MET A 291 -4.56 20.34 6.09
N ARG A 292 -5.02 20.31 7.35
CA ARG A 292 -5.74 21.39 8.03
C ARG A 292 -5.04 21.79 9.34
N PRO A 293 -5.22 23.03 9.85
CA PRO A 293 -4.63 23.46 11.11
C PRO A 293 -5.12 22.66 12.34
N ILE A 294 -6.33 22.09 12.24
CA ILE A 294 -6.95 21.27 13.28
C ILE A 294 -6.49 19.82 13.29
N ASP A 295 -5.85 19.35 12.21
CA ASP A 295 -5.42 17.96 12.12
C ASP A 295 -4.37 17.69 13.19
N LYS A 296 -4.49 16.56 13.92
CA LYS A 296 -3.62 16.27 15.05
C LYS A 296 -3.56 14.78 15.38
N VAL A 297 -2.45 14.38 16.00
CA VAL A 297 -2.29 13.07 16.64
C VAL A 297 -1.69 13.24 18.03
N ASN A 298 -2.11 12.37 18.95
CA ASN A 298 -1.46 12.15 20.23
C ASN A 298 -1.28 10.64 20.40
N ILE A 299 -0.03 10.21 20.46
CA ILE A 299 0.36 8.80 20.49
C ILE A 299 1.27 8.59 21.70
N VAL A 300 0.90 7.66 22.57
CA VAL A 300 1.78 7.17 23.64
C VAL A 300 2.51 5.94 23.12
N TYR A 301 3.82 5.85 23.35
CA TYR A 301 4.64 4.73 22.92
C TYR A 301 5.59 4.27 24.03
N GLN A 302 5.79 2.96 24.11
CA GLN A 302 6.71 2.32 25.07
C GLN A 302 7.17 0.97 24.52
N THR A 303 8.21 0.40 25.13
CA THR A 303 8.57 -0.99 24.89
C THR A 303 7.48 -1.92 25.40
N ALA A 304 7.28 -3.02 24.69
CA ALA A 304 6.51 -4.16 25.13
C ALA A 304 7.41 -5.39 24.98
N ASN A 305 7.52 -6.17 26.05
CA ASN A 305 8.15 -7.47 26.03
C ASN A 305 7.10 -8.53 25.70
#